data_AF-A0A923YGL2-F1
#
_entry.id   AF-A0A923YGL2-F1
#
_cell.length_a   1.000
_cell.length_b   1.000
_cell.length_c   1.000
_cell.angle_alpha   90.00
_cell.angle_beta   90.00
_cell.angle_gamma   90.00
#
_symmetry.space_group_name_H-M   'P 1'
#
loop_
_entity.id
_entity.type
_entity.pdbx_description
1 polymer ?
#
loop_
_entity_poly.entity_id
_entity_poly.type
_entity_poly.pdbx_seq_one_letter_code
_entity_poly.pdbx_strand_id
1 'polypeptide(L)'
;MRIEQFYLAEKFQRLGWVSAVLRRLFDEAPPQATRFRVGALRDSDANRFYLRHGFVKVSEDESDIAYERPRLPAPMPVLTGGCLCGAMRYTASPTHRGGYDCHCRMCQLAFGNTRAAFINLRNHEVQWTANPPTLYASSKFAQRGFCGHCGPPLSFECLASEHMDLSVGSLDDPAAIRPTTHFAVESRIANWHADDGLPGERLDEHLKLTERWKASYGDGVEPGVGATRQT
;
A
#
# COMPACT_ATOMS: atom_id res chain seq x y z
N MET A 1 19.61 -13.82 -26.94
CA MET A 1 19.07 -15.20 -27.07
C MET A 1 17.64 -15.19 -26.54
N ARG A 2 16.64 -15.40 -27.39
CA ARG A 2 15.21 -15.44 -26.99
C ARG A 2 14.80 -16.91 -26.88
N ILE A 3 14.54 -17.38 -25.66
CA ILE A 3 14.01 -18.72 -25.44
C ILE A 3 12.49 -18.62 -25.61
N GLU A 4 11.95 -19.20 -26.67
CA GLU A 4 10.50 -19.14 -26.94
C GLU A 4 9.74 -20.22 -26.17
N GLN A 5 10.35 -21.40 -26.01
CA GLN A 5 9.83 -22.51 -25.23
C GLN A 5 10.98 -23.31 -24.62
N PHE A 6 10.79 -23.81 -23.40
CA PHE A 6 11.71 -24.74 -22.74
C PHE A 6 10.89 -25.81 -22.04
N TYR A 7 11.18 -27.06 -22.32
CA TYR A 7 10.51 -28.22 -21.75
C TYR A 7 11.43 -28.92 -20.76
N LEU A 8 10.92 -29.17 -19.56
CA LEU A 8 11.61 -29.93 -18.53
C LEU A 8 11.30 -31.42 -18.74
N ALA A 9 12.31 -32.20 -19.13
CA ALA A 9 12.16 -33.64 -19.31
C ALA A 9 11.62 -34.29 -18.03
N GLU A 10 10.78 -35.32 -18.19
CA GLU A 10 9.98 -35.94 -17.12
C GLU A 10 10.80 -36.31 -15.88
N LYS A 11 12.00 -36.85 -16.06
CA LYS A 11 12.94 -37.21 -14.98
C LYS A 11 13.39 -36.06 -14.09
N PHE A 12 13.21 -34.81 -14.53
CA PHE A 12 13.56 -33.61 -13.77
C PHE A 12 12.32 -32.89 -13.19
N GLN A 13 11.11 -33.36 -13.49
CA GLN A 13 9.89 -32.81 -12.92
C GLN A 13 9.80 -33.13 -11.41
N ARG A 14 9.05 -32.33 -10.64
CA ARG A 14 8.86 -32.47 -9.18
C ARG A 14 10.12 -32.32 -8.30
N LEU A 15 11.28 -32.06 -8.88
CA LEU A 15 12.54 -31.80 -8.14
C LEU A 15 12.77 -30.31 -7.82
N GLY A 16 11.75 -29.46 -7.98
CA GLY A 16 11.85 -28.02 -7.68
C GLY A 16 12.60 -27.18 -8.72
N TRP A 17 13.04 -27.76 -9.84
CA TRP A 17 13.76 -27.05 -10.91
C TRP A 17 12.98 -25.87 -11.48
N VAL A 18 11.67 -25.99 -11.67
CA VAL A 18 10.82 -24.88 -12.15
C VAL A 18 10.91 -23.68 -11.20
N SER A 19 10.82 -23.92 -9.89
CA SER A 19 10.93 -22.88 -8.88
C SER A 19 12.34 -22.27 -8.85
N ALA A 20 13.39 -23.07 -9.00
CA ALA A 20 14.78 -22.61 -9.03
C ALA A 20 15.09 -21.76 -10.27
N VAL A 21 14.63 -22.20 -11.45
CA VAL A 21 14.78 -21.48 -12.71
C VAL A 21 13.98 -20.17 -12.67
N LEU A 22 12.73 -20.19 -12.20
CA LEU A 22 11.94 -18.97 -12.09
C LEU A 22 12.51 -17.97 -11.10
N ARG A 23 13.01 -18.41 -9.93
CA ARG A 23 13.72 -17.53 -8.99
C ARG A 23 14.92 -16.86 -9.65
N ARG A 24 15.77 -17.65 -10.31
CA ARG A 24 16.94 -17.12 -11.01
C ARG A 24 16.58 -16.16 -12.14
N LEU A 25 15.53 -16.45 -12.90
CA LEU A 25 14.99 -15.54 -13.91
C LEU A 25 14.45 -14.25 -13.29
N PHE A 26 13.88 -14.30 -12.09
CA PHE A 26 13.42 -13.10 -11.38
C PHE A 26 14.57 -12.29 -10.78
N ASP A 27 15.65 -12.95 -10.35
CA ASP A 27 16.84 -12.31 -9.81
C ASP A 27 17.70 -11.65 -10.90
N GLU A 28 17.77 -12.27 -12.09
CA GLU A 28 18.59 -11.80 -13.21
C GLU A 28 17.85 -10.83 -14.16
N ALA A 29 16.51 -10.88 -14.24
CA ALA A 29 15.73 -9.98 -15.09
C ALA A 29 15.29 -8.70 -14.33
N PRO A 30 15.48 -7.48 -14.88
CA PRO A 30 14.89 -6.29 -14.31
C PRO A 30 13.37 -6.48 -14.18
N PRO A 31 12.73 -6.02 -13.08
CA PRO A 31 11.27 -6.17 -12.86
C PRO A 31 10.42 -5.69 -14.05
N GLN A 32 10.98 -4.79 -14.84
CA GLN A 32 10.39 -4.04 -15.93
C GLN A 32 10.65 -4.63 -17.31
N ALA A 33 11.47 -5.69 -17.44
CA ALA A 33 12.04 -6.06 -18.73
C ALA A 33 11.21 -7.07 -19.53
N THR A 34 10.40 -7.94 -18.91
CA THR A 34 9.84 -9.06 -19.68
C THR A 34 8.48 -9.53 -19.17
N ARG A 35 7.50 -9.62 -20.09
CA ARG A 35 6.30 -10.45 -19.88
C ARG A 35 6.76 -11.91 -19.86
N PHE A 36 6.44 -12.64 -18.80
CA PHE A 36 6.71 -14.07 -18.72
C PHE A 36 5.43 -14.82 -18.99
N ARG A 37 5.43 -15.69 -20.01
CA ARG A 37 4.34 -16.64 -20.25
C ARG A 37 4.82 -18.03 -19.85
N VAL A 38 4.04 -18.71 -19.04
CA VAL A 38 4.31 -20.09 -18.59
C VAL A 38 3.08 -20.94 -18.80
N GLY A 39 3.28 -22.22 -19.11
CA GLY A 39 2.22 -23.22 -19.21
C GLY A 39 2.34 -24.25 -18.09
N ALA A 40 1.21 -24.79 -17.64
CA ALA A 40 1.17 -25.97 -16.79
C ALA A 40 -0.09 -26.80 -17.06
N LEU A 41 0.06 -28.12 -16.94
CA LEU A 41 -1.07 -29.06 -16.97
C LEU A 41 -2.11 -28.69 -15.90
N ARG A 42 -3.40 -28.92 -16.18
CA ARG A 42 -4.52 -28.59 -15.26
C ARG A 42 -4.35 -29.09 -13.83
N ASP A 43 -3.79 -30.28 -13.67
CA ASP A 43 -3.61 -30.92 -12.35
C ASP A 43 -2.21 -30.71 -11.74
N SER A 44 -1.43 -29.78 -12.30
CA SER A 44 -0.08 -29.52 -11.83
C SER A 44 -0.03 -28.67 -10.56
N ASP A 45 0.85 -29.05 -9.63
CA ASP A 45 1.21 -28.23 -8.45
C ASP A 45 1.74 -26.83 -8.83
N ALA A 46 2.20 -26.66 -10.07
CA ALA A 46 2.69 -25.38 -10.60
C ALA A 46 1.58 -24.31 -10.68
N ASN A 47 0.32 -24.70 -10.86
CA ASN A 47 -0.81 -23.78 -10.98
C ASN A 47 -0.96 -22.88 -9.75
N ARG A 48 -0.86 -23.49 -8.56
CA ARG A 48 -0.89 -22.76 -7.27
C ARG A 48 0.35 -21.90 -7.07
N PHE A 49 1.50 -22.36 -7.56
CA PHE A 49 2.77 -21.61 -7.47
C PHE A 49 2.70 -20.31 -8.30
N TYR A 50 2.23 -20.38 -9.54
CA TYR A 50 2.13 -19.22 -10.44
C TYR A 50 1.22 -18.13 -9.89
N LEU A 51 0.03 -18.50 -9.40
CA LEU A 51 -0.91 -17.54 -8.81
C LEU A 51 -0.30 -16.81 -7.59
N ARG A 52 0.42 -17.53 -6.73
CA ARG A 52 1.08 -16.94 -5.55
C ARG A 52 2.18 -15.93 -5.92
N HIS A 53 2.80 -16.10 -7.10
CA HIS A 53 3.95 -15.29 -7.54
C HIS A 53 3.55 -14.25 -8.61
N GLY A 54 2.28 -13.85 -8.62
CA GLY A 54 1.80 -12.70 -9.39
C GLY A 54 1.58 -12.97 -10.87
N PHE A 55 1.44 -14.24 -11.27
CA PHE A 55 0.94 -14.59 -12.60
C PHE A 55 -0.58 -14.59 -12.62
N VAL A 56 -1.15 -14.19 -13.75
CA VAL A 56 -2.58 -14.24 -14.05
C VAL A 56 -2.85 -15.31 -15.10
N LYS A 57 -3.93 -16.07 -14.95
CA LYS A 57 -4.38 -17.03 -15.95
C LYS A 57 -4.89 -16.27 -17.18
N VAL A 58 -4.37 -16.60 -18.37
CA VAL A 58 -4.73 -15.92 -19.63
C VAL A 58 -5.47 -16.82 -20.62
N SER A 59 -5.25 -18.13 -20.57
CA SER A 59 -6.01 -19.10 -21.36
C SER A 59 -5.97 -20.48 -20.71
N GLU A 60 -6.90 -21.34 -21.07
CA GLU A 60 -6.97 -22.73 -20.67
C GLU A 60 -7.55 -23.55 -21.82
N ASP A 61 -6.89 -24.66 -22.15
CA ASP A 61 -7.35 -25.67 -23.11
C ASP A 61 -7.55 -27.01 -22.39
N GLU A 62 -7.90 -28.08 -23.12
CA GLU A 62 -8.25 -29.38 -22.53
C GLU A 62 -7.13 -29.99 -21.67
N SER A 63 -5.86 -29.63 -21.93
CA SER A 63 -4.68 -30.18 -21.24
C SER A 63 -3.98 -29.17 -20.34
N ASP A 64 -3.87 -27.92 -20.79
CA ASP A 64 -2.93 -26.94 -20.25
C ASP A 64 -3.63 -25.62 -19.86
N ILE A 65 -3.03 -24.96 -18.88
CA ILE A 65 -3.35 -23.61 -18.46
C ILE A 65 -2.15 -22.70 -18.77
N ALA A 66 -2.41 -21.62 -19.49
CA ALA A 66 -1.42 -20.58 -19.73
C ALA A 66 -1.57 -19.44 -18.72
N TYR A 67 -0.43 -19.01 -18.19
CA TYR A 67 -0.32 -17.91 -17.25
C TYR A 67 0.63 -16.85 -17.79
N GLU A 68 0.31 -15.58 -17.57
CA GLU A 68 1.21 -14.47 -17.83
C GLU A 68 1.52 -13.70 -16.56
N ARG A 69 2.79 -13.34 -16.37
CA ARG A 69 3.16 -12.31 -15.40
C ARG A 69 3.10 -10.96 -16.13
N PRO A 70 2.22 -10.04 -15.71
CA PRO A 70 2.19 -8.71 -16.30
C PRO A 70 3.54 -8.02 -16.09
N ARG A 71 3.93 -7.19 -17.05
CA ARG A 71 5.09 -6.31 -16.90
C ARG A 71 4.83 -5.44 -15.67
N LEU A 72 5.70 -5.48 -14.67
CA LEU A 72 5.60 -4.49 -13.60
C LEU A 72 5.77 -3.11 -14.25
N PRO A 73 4.90 -2.13 -13.93
CA PRO A 73 5.07 -0.79 -14.46
C PRO A 73 6.50 -0.30 -14.17
N ALA A 74 7.01 0.59 -15.02
CA ALA A 74 8.31 1.23 -14.77
C ALA A 74 8.33 1.73 -13.31
N PRO A 75 9.43 1.54 -12.56
CA PRO A 75 9.56 2.00 -11.20
C PRO A 75 9.22 3.46 -11.24
N MET A 76 8.24 3.80 -10.44
CA MET A 76 7.73 5.14 -10.47
C MET A 76 8.82 6.09 -10.00
N PRO A 77 8.86 7.33 -10.53
CA PRO A 77 9.78 8.33 -10.04
C PRO A 77 9.77 8.40 -8.52
N VAL A 78 10.97 8.38 -7.94
CA VAL A 78 11.18 8.64 -6.52
C VAL A 78 10.56 9.99 -6.20
N LEU A 79 9.69 10.01 -5.20
CA LEU A 79 9.11 11.22 -4.68
C LEU A 79 10.04 11.79 -3.61
N THR A 80 10.02 13.11 -3.47
CA THR A 80 10.71 13.81 -2.40
C THR A 80 9.69 14.63 -1.61
N GLY A 81 10.03 14.94 -0.37
CA GLY A 81 9.14 15.71 0.50
C GLY A 81 9.81 16.10 1.80
N GLY A 82 9.07 16.80 2.64
CA GLY A 82 9.55 17.31 3.90
C GLY A 82 8.52 18.18 4.61
N CYS A 83 8.97 18.83 5.68
CA CYS A 83 8.15 19.79 6.41
C CYS A 83 8.35 21.22 5.88
N LEU A 84 7.46 22.14 6.29
CA LEU A 84 7.48 23.56 5.89
C LEU A 84 8.83 24.26 6.17
N CYS A 85 9.46 23.98 7.31
CA CYS A 85 10.72 24.63 7.67
C CYS A 85 11.95 23.97 7.02
N GLY A 86 11.78 22.89 6.28
CA GLY A 86 12.87 22.13 5.65
C GLY A 86 13.74 21.32 6.61
N ALA A 87 13.52 21.40 7.93
CA ALA A 87 14.30 20.65 8.91
C ALA A 87 14.17 19.13 8.73
N MET A 88 13.03 18.65 8.24
CA MET A 88 12.82 17.26 7.88
C MET A 88 12.72 17.10 6.37
N ARG A 89 13.41 16.10 5.83
CA ARG A 89 13.37 15.72 4.41
C ARG A 89 13.32 14.21 4.26
N TYR A 90 12.72 13.73 3.18
CA TYR A 90 12.67 12.31 2.85
C TYR A 90 12.61 12.07 1.35
N THR A 91 12.89 10.82 0.98
CA THR A 91 12.59 10.23 -0.33
C THR A 91 11.59 9.09 -0.15
N ALA A 92 10.67 8.93 -1.10
CA ALA A 92 9.73 7.83 -1.14
C ALA A 92 9.77 7.12 -2.51
N SER A 93 9.83 5.79 -2.52
CA SER A 93 9.85 4.95 -3.72
C SER A 93 8.56 4.12 -3.82
N PRO A 94 7.40 4.76 -4.03
CA PRO A 94 6.12 4.08 -4.03
C PRO A 94 5.99 3.06 -5.18
N THR A 95 5.06 2.12 -5.02
CA THR A 95 4.63 1.16 -6.05
C THR A 95 3.27 1.48 -6.68
N HIS A 96 2.51 2.44 -6.14
CA HIS A 96 1.32 3.07 -6.76
C HIS A 96 1.22 4.60 -6.58
N ARG A 97 0.34 5.26 -7.34
CA ARG A 97 0.03 6.70 -7.25
C ARG A 97 -1.33 6.99 -6.60
N GLY A 98 -2.07 5.94 -6.26
CA GLY A 98 -3.35 6.05 -5.57
C GLY A 98 -3.14 6.51 -4.14
N GLY A 99 -3.72 7.65 -3.81
CA GLY A 99 -3.89 8.15 -2.45
C GLY A 99 -5.35 8.09 -2.04
N TYR A 100 -5.62 8.42 -0.80
CA TYR A 100 -6.97 8.48 -0.26
C TYR A 100 -7.13 9.65 0.70
N ASP A 101 -8.38 10.07 0.83
CA ASP A 101 -8.77 11.09 1.78
C ASP A 101 -9.41 10.45 3.01
N CYS A 102 -8.80 10.65 4.17
CA CYS A 102 -9.32 10.20 5.44
C CYS A 102 -10.14 11.30 6.12
N HIS A 103 -11.41 11.02 6.36
CA HIS A 103 -12.36 11.97 6.96
C HIS A 103 -12.56 11.77 8.46
N CYS A 104 -11.92 10.78 9.09
CA CYS A 104 -12.16 10.48 10.50
C CYS A 104 -11.80 11.65 11.41
N ARG A 105 -12.44 11.71 12.59
CA ARG A 105 -12.25 12.83 13.52
C ARG A 105 -10.80 13.01 13.97
N MET A 106 -10.04 11.92 14.12
CA MET A 106 -8.61 11.98 14.44
C MET A 106 -7.81 12.72 13.37
N CYS A 107 -8.06 12.45 12.09
CA CYS A 107 -7.35 13.06 10.98
C CYS A 107 -7.70 14.54 10.85
N GLN A 108 -8.98 14.90 11.03
CA GLN A 108 -9.40 16.30 11.07
C GLN A 108 -8.67 17.10 12.16
N LEU A 109 -8.58 16.54 13.36
CA LEU A 109 -7.90 17.18 14.50
C LEU A 109 -6.39 17.24 14.30
N ALA A 110 -5.76 16.16 13.86
CA ALA A 110 -4.31 16.09 13.67
C ALA A 110 -3.81 17.05 12.58
N PHE A 111 -4.59 17.23 11.51
CA PHE A 111 -4.23 18.12 10.40
C PHE A 111 -4.81 19.53 10.54
N GLY A 112 -5.73 19.75 11.49
CA GLY A 112 -6.48 21.00 11.58
C GLY A 112 -7.28 21.31 10.31
N ASN A 113 -7.79 20.30 9.61
CA ASN A 113 -8.43 20.43 8.29
C ASN A 113 -9.68 19.54 8.17
N THR A 114 -10.44 19.65 7.08
CA THR A 114 -11.67 18.88 6.83
C THR A 114 -11.40 17.38 6.63
N ARG A 115 -10.18 17.04 6.20
CA ARG A 115 -9.69 15.69 5.96
C ARG A 115 -8.16 15.67 5.95
N ALA A 116 -7.58 14.48 5.99
CA ALA A 116 -6.15 14.27 5.71
C ALA A 116 -5.98 13.46 4.42
N ALA A 117 -5.11 13.93 3.53
CA ALA A 117 -4.76 13.21 2.30
C ALA A 117 -3.50 12.38 2.52
N PHE A 118 -3.58 11.09 2.22
CA PHE A 118 -2.49 10.13 2.43
C PHE A 118 -2.18 9.31 1.17
N ILE A 119 -0.94 8.86 1.10
CA ILE A 119 -0.56 7.67 0.34
C ILE A 119 -0.09 6.60 1.33
N ASN A 120 -0.62 5.38 1.20
CA ASN A 120 -0.17 4.25 2.00
C ASN A 120 1.06 3.61 1.34
N LEU A 121 2.16 3.51 2.07
CA LEU A 121 3.44 2.98 1.60
C LEU A 121 3.95 1.94 2.58
N ARG A 122 4.82 1.04 2.15
CA ARG A 122 5.61 0.22 3.06
C ARG A 122 6.67 1.07 3.74
N ASN A 123 7.01 0.74 4.98
CA ASN A 123 8.01 1.49 5.75
C ASN A 123 9.36 1.58 5.03
N HIS A 124 9.78 0.53 4.32
CA HIS A 124 11.04 0.53 3.56
C HIS A 124 10.98 1.33 2.25
N GLU A 125 9.79 1.71 1.78
CA GLU A 125 9.64 2.59 0.62
C GLU A 125 9.92 4.06 1.00
N VAL A 126 10.00 4.41 2.29
CA VAL A 126 10.28 5.77 2.77
C VAL A 126 11.63 5.82 3.47
N GLN A 127 12.46 6.78 3.09
CA GLN A 127 13.75 7.04 3.72
C GLN A 127 13.84 8.51 4.14
N TRP A 128 13.98 8.75 5.45
CA TRP A 128 14.25 10.08 5.99
C TRP A 128 15.69 10.48 5.65
N THR A 129 15.85 11.54 4.88
CA THR A 129 17.16 12.05 4.41
C THR A 129 17.68 13.18 5.27
N ALA A 130 16.82 13.84 6.06
CA ALA A 130 17.19 14.77 7.12
C ALA A 130 16.15 14.69 8.25
N ASN A 131 16.62 14.73 9.51
CA ASN A 131 15.87 14.62 10.78
C ASN A 131 14.60 13.73 10.73
N PRO A 132 14.55 12.60 11.46
CA PRO A 132 13.34 11.79 11.49
C PRO A 132 12.17 12.54 12.17
N PRO A 133 10.92 12.13 11.91
CA PRO A 133 9.76 12.68 12.61
C PRO A 133 9.87 12.49 14.11
N THR A 134 9.40 13.49 14.87
CA THR A 134 9.02 13.26 16.26
C THR A 134 7.76 12.41 16.25
N LEU A 135 7.78 11.30 16.98
CA LEU A 135 6.68 10.35 17.06
C LEU A 135 5.88 10.56 18.35
N TYR A 136 4.56 10.47 18.26
CA TYR A 136 3.69 10.34 19.42
C TYR A 136 2.64 9.25 19.20
N ALA A 137 2.26 8.57 20.27
CA ALA A 137 1.19 7.59 20.24
C ALA A 137 -0.14 8.32 20.05
N SER A 138 -0.69 8.27 18.83
CA SER A 138 -1.97 8.90 18.51
C SER A 138 -3.16 8.03 18.93
N SER A 139 -2.89 6.74 19.21
CA SER A 139 -3.84 5.75 19.68
C SER A 139 -3.05 4.60 20.34
N LYS A 140 -3.75 3.67 21.01
CA LYS A 140 -3.13 2.46 21.59
C LYS A 140 -2.45 1.53 20.57
N PHE A 141 -2.75 1.68 19.28
CA PHE A 141 -2.22 0.81 18.22
C PHE A 141 -1.61 1.58 17.05
N ALA A 142 -1.53 2.91 17.13
CA ALA A 142 -1.01 3.73 16.06
C ALA A 142 -0.27 4.96 16.56
N GLN A 143 0.81 5.31 15.86
CA GLN A 143 1.61 6.50 16.11
C GLN A 143 1.51 7.46 14.93
N ARG A 144 1.82 8.73 15.20
CA ARG A 144 1.94 9.77 14.18
C ARG A 144 3.29 10.42 14.27
N GLY A 145 3.89 10.69 13.11
CA GLY A 145 5.11 11.46 12.97
C GLY A 145 4.80 12.89 12.57
N PHE A 146 5.46 13.84 13.22
CA PHE A 146 5.36 15.27 12.91
C PHE A 146 6.74 15.94 12.98
N CYS A 147 6.85 17.13 12.42
CA CYS A 147 8.06 17.92 12.58
C CYS A 147 8.13 18.53 13.98
N GLY A 148 9.11 18.10 14.78
CA GLY A 148 9.36 18.67 16.11
C GLY A 148 9.73 20.17 16.09
N HIS A 149 9.97 20.77 14.92
CA HIS A 149 10.30 22.19 14.79
C HIS A 149 9.11 23.05 14.34
N CYS A 150 8.42 22.68 13.26
CA CYS A 150 7.31 23.48 12.73
C CYS A 150 5.91 22.87 12.91
N GLY A 151 5.81 21.64 13.41
CA GLY A 151 4.56 21.01 13.82
C GLY A 151 3.72 20.19 12.82
N PRO A 152 3.83 20.29 11.48
CA PRO A 152 2.90 19.59 10.59
C PRO A 152 3.05 18.07 10.74
N PRO A 153 1.94 17.32 10.70
CA PRO A 153 1.97 15.86 10.62
C PRO A 153 2.51 15.41 9.26
N LEU A 154 3.36 14.39 9.25
CA LEU A 154 3.94 13.79 8.04
C LEU A 154 3.57 12.32 7.89
N SER A 155 3.50 11.56 8.99
CA SER A 155 3.21 10.12 8.93
C SER A 155 2.12 9.69 9.91
N PHE A 156 1.43 8.62 9.56
CA PHE A 156 0.61 7.81 10.46
C PHE A 156 0.96 6.34 10.25
N GLU A 157 1.17 5.61 11.33
CA GLU A 157 1.64 4.22 11.29
C GLU A 157 0.85 3.39 12.29
N CYS A 158 0.27 2.29 11.83
CA CYS A 158 -0.24 1.27 12.74
C CYS A 158 0.91 0.41 13.23
N LEU A 159 1.10 0.27 14.55
CA LEU A 159 2.23 -0.43 15.17
C LEU A 159 2.32 -1.92 14.77
N ALA A 160 1.20 -2.52 14.39
CA ALA A 160 1.11 -3.91 13.92
C ALA A 160 1.17 -4.04 12.38
N SER A 161 1.57 -3.00 11.65
CA SER A 161 1.65 -2.97 10.19
C SER A 161 3.04 -2.56 9.74
N GLU A 162 3.48 -3.13 8.62
CA GLU A 162 4.69 -2.67 7.89
C GLU A 162 4.41 -1.50 6.96
N HIS A 163 3.21 -0.89 7.05
CA HIS A 163 2.78 0.22 6.22
C HIS A 163 2.65 1.52 7.02
N MET A 164 2.94 2.61 6.33
CA MET A 164 2.87 3.99 6.77
C MET A 164 1.99 4.78 5.81
N ASP A 165 1.08 5.56 6.36
CA ASP A 165 0.38 6.60 5.63
C ASP A 165 1.22 7.87 5.66
N LEU A 166 1.79 8.22 4.50
CA LEU A 166 2.57 9.43 4.32
C LEU A 166 1.66 10.55 3.83
N SER A 167 1.75 11.73 4.44
CA SER A 167 0.93 12.88 4.08
C SER A 167 1.25 13.36 2.67
N VAL A 168 0.23 13.41 1.80
CA VAL A 168 0.36 13.93 0.43
C VAL A 168 0.81 15.38 0.41
N GLY A 169 0.33 16.19 1.36
CA GLY A 169 0.72 17.60 1.48
C GLY A 169 2.17 17.83 1.90
N SER A 170 2.87 16.78 2.34
CA SER A 170 4.31 16.86 2.68
C SER A 170 5.23 16.55 1.50
N LEU A 171 4.69 16.16 0.34
CA LEU A 171 5.46 15.92 -0.88
C LEU A 171 5.85 17.26 -1.53
N ASP A 172 7.01 17.29 -2.18
CA ASP A 172 7.44 18.45 -2.96
C ASP A 172 6.56 18.63 -4.22
N ASP A 173 6.03 17.54 -4.77
CA ASP A 173 5.00 17.52 -5.82
C ASP A 173 3.79 16.67 -5.36
N PRO A 174 2.82 17.27 -4.64
CA PRO A 174 1.62 16.57 -4.19
C PRO A 174 0.74 16.07 -5.34
N ALA A 175 0.79 16.70 -6.52
CA ALA A 175 -0.01 16.33 -7.68
C ALA A 175 0.42 15.01 -8.32
N ALA A 176 1.60 14.49 -7.94
CA ALA A 176 2.01 13.14 -8.26
C ALA A 176 1.06 12.09 -7.65
N ILE A 177 0.35 12.40 -6.56
CA ILE A 177 -0.62 11.48 -5.96
C ILE A 177 -2.03 11.84 -6.42
N ARG A 178 -2.81 10.82 -6.79
CA ARG A 178 -4.20 10.97 -7.20
C ARG A 178 -5.12 10.33 -6.16
N PRO A 179 -6.11 11.06 -5.63
CA PRO A 179 -7.10 10.45 -4.76
C PRO A 179 -7.89 9.40 -5.54
N THR A 180 -8.04 8.21 -4.96
CA THR A 180 -8.78 7.10 -5.57
C THR A 180 -9.97 6.67 -4.74
N THR A 181 -9.97 6.96 -3.44
CA THR A 181 -11.03 6.59 -2.51
C THR A 181 -11.14 7.60 -1.37
N HIS A 182 -12.30 7.58 -0.72
CA HIS A 182 -12.50 8.23 0.57
C HIS A 182 -12.70 7.21 1.68
N PHE A 183 -12.07 7.46 2.82
CA PHE A 183 -12.14 6.60 3.98
C PHE A 183 -12.79 7.29 5.18
N ALA A 184 -13.52 6.53 5.99
CA ALA A 184 -14.26 7.00 7.17
C ALA A 184 -15.29 8.08 6.82
N VAL A 185 -16.02 7.86 5.73
CA VAL A 185 -16.94 8.86 5.13
C VAL A 185 -18.10 9.24 6.04
N GLU A 186 -18.39 8.45 7.07
CA GLU A 186 -19.37 8.78 8.11
C GLU A 186 -18.99 10.02 8.94
N SER A 187 -17.69 10.37 9.02
CA SER A 187 -17.21 11.58 9.72
C SER A 187 -17.02 12.80 8.79
N ARG A 188 -17.38 12.68 7.51
CA ARG A 188 -17.17 13.72 6.49
C ARG A 188 -17.93 15.01 6.81
N ILE A 189 -17.27 16.16 6.65
CA ILE A 189 -17.91 17.48 6.88
C ILE A 189 -18.74 17.88 5.65
N ALA A 190 -20.01 17.46 5.64
CA ALA A 190 -20.90 17.56 4.48
C ALA A 190 -20.87 18.91 3.72
N ASN A 191 -20.89 20.03 4.44
CA ASN A 191 -20.99 21.37 3.81
C ASN A 191 -19.69 21.89 3.16
N TRP A 192 -18.58 21.15 3.28
CA TRP A 192 -17.28 21.51 2.72
C TRP A 192 -16.78 20.49 1.68
N HIS A 193 -17.60 19.50 1.32
CA HIS A 193 -17.25 18.47 0.34
C HIS A 193 -18.09 18.60 -0.94
N ALA A 194 -17.39 18.72 -2.07
CA ALA A 194 -18.00 18.48 -3.38
C ALA A 194 -18.05 16.97 -3.66
N ASP A 195 -19.09 16.54 -4.36
CA ASP A 195 -19.16 15.17 -4.89
C ASP A 195 -18.17 15.06 -6.07
N ASP A 196 -17.12 14.27 -5.88
CA ASP A 196 -16.09 14.00 -6.88
C ASP A 196 -16.29 12.64 -7.58
N GLY A 197 -17.41 11.95 -7.29
CA GLY A 197 -17.74 10.65 -7.87
C GLY A 197 -16.81 9.51 -7.44
N LEU A 198 -15.93 9.72 -6.44
CA LEU A 198 -15.03 8.69 -5.96
C LEU A 198 -15.73 7.73 -4.98
N PRO A 199 -15.39 6.43 -4.99
CA PRO A 199 -15.91 5.49 -4.02
C PRO A 199 -15.60 5.92 -2.57
N GLY A 200 -16.62 5.83 -1.71
CA GLY A 200 -16.49 6.05 -0.27
C GLY A 200 -16.64 4.74 0.49
N GLU A 201 -15.73 4.51 1.45
CA GLU A 201 -15.80 3.39 2.39
C GLU A 201 -16.11 3.91 3.79
N ARG A 202 -17.10 3.30 4.47
CA ARG A 202 -17.40 3.63 5.85
C ARG A 202 -16.52 2.82 6.79
N LEU A 203 -16.16 3.41 7.94
CA LEU A 203 -15.32 2.71 8.92
C LEU A 203 -16.02 1.47 9.50
N ASP A 204 -17.34 1.53 9.71
CA ASP A 204 -18.13 0.43 10.26
C ASP A 204 -18.22 -0.78 9.30
N GLU A 205 -18.02 -0.58 8.00
CA GLU A 205 -17.93 -1.64 6.98
C GLU A 205 -16.56 -2.35 7.00
N HIS A 206 -15.54 -1.75 7.60
CA HIS A 206 -14.18 -2.29 7.63
C HIS A 206 -13.91 -3.16 8.87
N LEU A 207 -14.53 -4.34 8.94
CA LEU A 207 -14.59 -5.25 10.11
C LEU A 207 -13.27 -5.40 10.90
N LYS A 208 -12.15 -5.71 10.23
CA LYS A 208 -10.84 -5.90 10.88
C LYS A 208 -10.39 -4.68 11.67
N LEU A 209 -10.73 -3.49 11.20
CA LEU A 209 -10.33 -2.24 11.83
C LEU A 209 -11.31 -1.87 12.96
N THR A 210 -12.61 -2.09 12.75
CA THR A 210 -13.64 -1.98 13.79
C THR A 210 -13.34 -2.88 14.99
N GLU A 211 -12.94 -4.14 14.75
CA GLU A 211 -12.53 -5.07 15.80
C GLU A 211 -11.30 -4.56 16.58
N ARG A 212 -10.29 -4.00 15.89
CA ARG A 212 -9.13 -3.38 16.54
C ARG A 212 -9.51 -2.22 17.44
N TRP A 213 -10.45 -1.37 17.01
CA TRP A 213 -10.97 -0.28 17.83
C TRP A 213 -11.65 -0.80 19.09
N LYS A 214 -12.60 -1.73 18.94
CA LYS A 214 -13.33 -2.32 20.07
C LYS A 214 -12.41 -3.04 21.04
N ALA A 215 -11.43 -3.80 20.54
CA ALA A 215 -10.42 -4.45 21.37
C ALA A 215 -9.56 -3.43 22.16
N SER A 216 -9.29 -2.26 21.59
CA SER A 216 -8.41 -1.26 22.19
C SER A 216 -9.13 -0.33 23.18
N TYR A 217 -10.40 0.00 22.94
CA TYR A 217 -11.14 1.01 23.70
C TYR A 217 -12.46 0.50 24.31
N GLY A 218 -12.76 -0.79 24.17
CA GLY A 218 -13.99 -1.42 24.66
C GLY A 218 -15.11 -1.45 23.61
N ASP A 219 -16.11 -2.32 23.82
CA ASP A 219 -17.19 -2.56 22.84
C ASP A 219 -18.12 -1.35 22.62
N GLY A 220 -18.15 -0.42 23.57
CA GLY A 220 -18.91 0.83 23.48
C GLY A 220 -18.22 1.95 22.70
N VAL A 221 -17.00 1.74 22.19
CA VAL A 221 -16.30 2.75 21.40
C VAL A 221 -16.95 2.88 20.02
N GLU A 222 -17.27 4.11 19.63
CA GLU A 222 -17.54 4.43 18.23
C GLU A 222 -16.20 4.51 17.49
N PRO A 223 -15.91 3.58 16.54
CA PRO A 223 -14.65 3.59 15.80
C PRO A 223 -14.38 4.97 15.18
N GLY A 224 -13.14 5.44 15.28
CA GLY A 224 -12.71 6.73 14.72
C GLY A 224 -13.12 7.99 15.50
N VAL A 225 -14.31 8.02 16.13
CA VAL A 225 -14.83 9.19 16.86
C VAL A 225 -14.62 9.05 18.37
N GLY A 226 -15.07 7.94 18.97
CA GLY A 226 -15.03 7.71 20.42
C GLY A 226 -13.62 7.56 21.00
N ALA A 227 -12.66 7.12 20.19
CA ALA A 227 -11.28 6.95 20.62
C ALA A 227 -10.47 8.25 20.75
N THR A 228 -11.00 9.39 20.28
CA THR A 228 -10.32 10.71 20.39
C THR A 228 -10.49 11.40 21.73
N ARG A 229 -11.41 10.93 22.58
CA ARG A 229 -11.86 11.65 23.79
C ARG A 229 -11.73 10.85 25.09
N GLN A 230 -11.16 9.65 25.03
CA GLN A 230 -10.92 8.79 26.20
C GLN A 230 -9.44 8.41 26.30
N THR A 231 -8.58 9.43 26.38
CA THR A 231 -7.24 9.30 26.95
C THR A 231 -7.31 9.49 28.45
#